data_AF-A0A357CWA3-F1
#
_entry.id   AF-A0A357CWA3-F1
#
_cell.length_a   1.000
_cell.length_b   1.000
_cell.length_c   1.000
_cell.angle_alpha   90.00
_cell.angle_beta   90.00
_cell.angle_gamma   90.00
#
_symmetry.space_group_name_H-M   'P 1'
#
loop_
_entity.id
_entity.type
_entity.pdbx_description
1 polymer ?
#
loop_
_entity_poly.entity_id
_entity_poly.type
_entity_poly.pdbx_seq_one_letter_code
_entity_poly.pdbx_strand_id
1 'polypeptide(L)'
;MKLTTPKAYRIYSNAGFALLFAFLLSFLFEGQVLYGLLEYFNADSSLYITGAIAAHFAGLFTGGLFSTDITSARKVMVFAMGLCVLFSIPFYFAPSLLWAIGLIASGYASGCGVAAWGYFLKAFTPKNERLRSCADVLILSNILMIAINVTSEIWSPFAALSFALTCIPLGFFFIFLLPLNFNPTSEATTRYEKPLKRDHPLWILFLFIFIITINSGLMYQVINPAFEHLTGLVSWYWAVPYILALVILRFLPLDRKRSPVLYIGMGMIMAAFISFMLLGRGGVDYLIVDTLMLGACGIFDLFWWSILGEMLEYTNNPAKIFGIGLSANVLGVLCGDVIGIAVTSAGMPSAEIAVIALCIVCITLVLLPSLNRKLVLLLKSHTYLTVYDNMSPSRKTDIILQTKTLDPLTVREQQVLQLLLSAKSNREISAILFISENTVKTHIKNIFSKYDVSSRAELISTLLKNQTAE
;
A
#
# COMPACT_ATOMS: atom_id res chain seq x y z
N MET A 1 -24.01 -3.59 28.48
CA MET A 1 -24.03 -2.72 27.29
C MET A 1 -23.74 -3.56 26.05
N LYS A 2 -24.75 -4.29 25.56
CA LYS A 2 -24.70 -5.06 24.30
C LYS A 2 -25.42 -4.22 23.27
N LEU A 3 -24.71 -3.60 22.32
CA LEU A 3 -25.22 -3.04 21.05
C LEU A 3 -24.04 -2.36 20.34
N THR A 4 -23.09 -3.13 19.83
CA THR A 4 -22.14 -2.62 18.84
C THR A 4 -22.39 -3.39 17.54
N THR A 5 -22.92 -2.66 16.55
CA THR A 5 -23.21 -3.21 15.22
C THR A 5 -21.91 -3.37 14.43
N PRO A 6 -21.85 -4.23 13.40
CA PRO A 6 -20.66 -4.40 12.55
C PRO A 6 -20.10 -3.07 12.01
N LYS A 7 -20.97 -2.09 11.77
CA LYS A 7 -20.60 -0.73 11.33
C LYS A 7 -19.79 0.04 12.38
N ALA A 8 -20.08 -0.14 13.66
CA ALA A 8 -19.35 0.51 14.75
C ALA A 8 -17.91 -0.03 14.85
N TYR A 9 -17.70 -1.34 14.68
CA TYR A 9 -16.36 -1.93 14.72
C TYR A 9 -15.46 -1.44 13.59
N ARG A 10 -16.01 -1.24 12.40
CA ARG A 10 -15.30 -0.59 11.29
C ARG A 10 -14.82 0.81 11.69
N ILE A 11 -15.69 1.62 12.29
CA ILE A 11 -15.36 2.98 12.72
C ILE A 11 -14.27 2.96 13.80
N TYR A 12 -14.39 2.10 14.81
CA TYR A 12 -13.39 1.99 15.87
C TYR A 12 -12.03 1.52 15.35
N SER A 13 -12.03 0.53 14.44
CA SER A 13 -10.81 0.06 13.79
C SER A 13 -10.13 1.17 12.98
N ASN A 14 -10.91 1.93 12.21
CA ASN A 14 -10.39 3.03 11.40
C ASN A 14 -9.85 4.17 12.29
N ALA A 15 -10.59 4.58 13.33
CA ALA A 15 -10.18 5.62 14.25
C ALA A 15 -8.89 5.24 15.01
N GLY A 16 -8.83 4.01 15.54
CA GLY A 16 -7.65 3.51 16.24
C GLY A 16 -6.40 3.48 15.38
N PHE A 17 -6.53 3.08 14.12
CA PHE A 17 -5.42 3.12 13.16
C PHE A 17 -5.02 4.55 12.78
N ALA A 18 -6.00 5.40 12.43
CA ALA A 18 -5.73 6.77 12.00
C ALA A 18 -4.98 7.58 13.06
N LEU A 19 -5.28 7.35 14.35
CA LEU A 19 -4.58 8.00 15.46
C LEU A 19 -3.12 7.52 15.63
N LEU A 20 -2.87 6.22 15.49
CA LEU A 20 -1.49 5.70 15.44
C LEU A 20 -0.73 6.22 14.22
N PHE A 21 -1.40 6.27 13.08
CA PHE A 21 -0.80 6.70 11.82
C PHE A 21 -0.54 8.22 11.81
N ALA A 22 -1.39 9.03 12.45
CA ALA A 22 -1.16 10.45 12.65
C ALA A 22 0.11 10.70 13.48
N PHE A 23 0.29 9.97 14.60
CA PHE A 23 1.52 10.03 15.38
C PHE A 23 2.74 9.66 14.54
N LEU A 24 2.66 8.55 13.78
CA LEU A 24 3.75 8.11 12.91
C LEU A 24 4.15 9.20 11.91
N LEU A 25 3.19 9.75 11.17
CA LEU A 25 3.43 10.75 10.12
C LEU A 25 3.89 12.11 10.69
N SER A 26 3.50 12.45 11.91
CA SER A 26 3.85 13.75 12.49
C SER A 26 5.20 13.72 13.22
N PHE A 27 5.62 12.57 13.74
CA PHE A 27 6.82 12.44 14.56
C PHE A 27 7.89 11.50 13.97
N LEU A 28 7.55 10.27 13.59
CA LEU A 28 8.57 9.25 13.25
C LEU A 28 8.97 9.22 11.77
N PHE A 29 8.04 9.51 10.86
CA PHE A 29 8.23 9.34 9.42
C PHE A 29 8.21 10.69 8.72
N GLU A 30 9.39 11.30 8.50
CA GLU A 30 9.50 12.65 7.93
C GLU A 30 8.66 13.71 8.68
N GLY A 31 8.48 13.49 9.98
CA GLY A 31 7.54 14.25 10.79
C GLY A 31 8.09 15.58 11.27
N GLN A 32 7.32 16.66 11.09
CA GLN A 32 7.71 18.02 11.49
C GLN A 32 8.01 18.15 12.99
N VAL A 33 7.43 17.29 13.83
CA VAL A 33 7.72 17.28 15.26
C VAL A 33 9.18 16.87 15.52
N LEU A 34 9.68 15.85 14.83
CA LEU A 34 11.07 15.41 15.00
C LEU A 34 12.05 16.44 14.41
N TYR A 35 11.74 17.00 13.24
CA TYR A 35 12.52 18.09 12.65
C TYR A 35 12.65 19.28 13.60
N GLY A 36 11.54 19.79 14.13
CA GLY A 36 11.55 20.91 15.05
C GLY A 36 12.29 20.62 16.37
N LEU A 37 12.21 19.38 16.88
CA LEU A 37 12.97 18.97 18.07
C LEU A 37 14.49 18.90 17.81
N LEU A 38 14.89 18.38 16.66
CA LEU A 38 16.30 18.32 16.25
C LEU A 38 16.87 19.72 16.04
N GLU A 39 16.12 20.61 15.40
CA GLU A 39 16.49 22.01 15.22
C GLU A 39 16.62 22.74 16.57
N TYR A 40 15.66 22.55 17.47
CA TYR A 40 15.69 23.15 18.82
C TYR A 40 16.96 22.79 19.60
N PHE A 41 17.46 21.55 19.46
CA PHE A 41 18.69 21.10 20.11
C PHE A 41 19.95 21.21 19.23
N ASN A 42 19.82 21.75 18.02
CA ASN A 42 20.91 21.89 17.04
C ASN A 42 21.63 20.55 16.75
N ALA A 43 20.85 19.48 16.61
CA ALA A 43 21.32 18.12 16.34
C ALA A 43 21.18 17.77 14.85
N ASP A 44 22.13 16.99 14.30
CA ASP A 44 22.07 16.53 12.92
C ASP A 44 20.87 15.59 12.70
N SER A 45 20.04 15.91 11.70
CA SER A 45 18.76 15.27 11.46
C SER A 45 18.85 13.97 10.66
N SER A 46 19.86 13.86 9.79
CA SER A 46 19.94 12.83 8.75
C SER A 46 19.94 11.39 9.31
N LEU A 47 20.77 11.12 10.32
CA LEU A 47 20.94 9.78 10.89
C LEU A 47 19.71 9.32 11.69
N TYR A 48 19.09 10.24 12.44
CA TYR A 48 17.92 9.93 13.27
C TYR A 48 16.70 9.59 12.42
N ILE A 49 16.45 10.38 11.38
CA ILE A 49 15.31 10.21 10.49
C ILE A 49 15.48 8.93 9.67
N THR A 50 16.66 8.74 9.05
CA THR A 50 16.96 7.53 8.28
C THR A 50 16.83 6.28 9.15
N GLY A 51 17.34 6.32 10.39
CA GLY A 51 17.23 5.22 11.34
C GLY A 51 15.78 4.89 11.72
N ALA A 52 14.95 5.91 11.96
CA ALA A 52 13.53 5.74 12.28
C ALA A 52 12.76 5.10 11.12
N ILE A 53 12.97 5.59 9.89
CA ILE A 53 12.29 5.09 8.69
C ILE A 53 12.74 3.67 8.36
N ALA A 54 14.03 3.36 8.47
CA ALA A 54 14.55 2.01 8.27
C ALA A 54 14.00 1.02 9.31
N ALA A 55 13.89 1.43 10.57
CA ALA A 55 13.27 0.62 11.61
C ALA A 55 11.78 0.39 11.34
N HIS A 56 11.06 1.42 10.88
CA HIS A 56 9.65 1.31 10.49
C HIS A 56 9.45 0.35 9.32
N PHE A 57 10.31 0.42 8.30
CA PHE A 57 10.35 -0.55 7.20
C PHE A 57 10.52 -1.98 7.73
N ALA A 58 11.50 -2.21 8.61
CA ALA A 58 11.75 -3.53 9.19
C ALA A 58 10.54 -4.04 9.99
N GLY A 59 9.89 -3.16 10.76
CA GLY A 59 8.67 -3.47 11.50
C GLY A 59 7.51 -3.85 10.59
N LEU A 60 7.27 -3.09 9.52
CA LEU A 60 6.23 -3.42 8.52
C LEU A 60 6.50 -4.77 7.83
N PHE A 61 7.75 -4.98 7.39
CA PHE A 61 8.14 -6.18 6.65
C PHE A 61 8.05 -7.46 7.50
N THR A 62 8.38 -7.36 8.79
CA THR A 62 8.38 -8.50 9.74
C THR A 62 7.12 -8.61 10.60
N GLY A 63 6.27 -7.58 10.65
CA GLY A 63 5.09 -7.51 11.52
C GLY A 63 4.09 -8.66 11.38
N GLY A 64 3.99 -9.23 10.17
CA GLY A 64 3.18 -10.41 9.89
C GLY A 64 3.61 -11.68 10.62
N LEU A 65 4.86 -11.74 11.12
CA LEU A 65 5.36 -12.88 11.92
C LEU A 65 4.76 -12.91 13.32
N PHE A 66 4.41 -11.75 13.87
CA PHE A 66 3.86 -11.60 15.23
C PHE A 66 2.33 -11.62 15.27
N SER A 67 1.69 -11.38 14.11
CA SER A 67 0.22 -11.31 13.98
C SER A 67 -0.29 -12.50 13.15
N THR A 68 -0.64 -13.58 13.82
CA THR A 68 -1.14 -14.83 13.19
C THR A 68 -2.66 -14.96 13.19
N ASP A 69 -3.34 -14.13 13.99
CA ASP A 69 -4.79 -14.11 14.17
C ASP A 69 -5.23 -12.73 14.71
N ILE A 70 -6.54 -12.50 14.82
CA ILE A 70 -7.07 -11.20 15.26
C ILE A 70 -6.70 -10.85 16.71
N THR A 71 -6.52 -11.84 17.58
CA THR A 71 -6.17 -11.63 18.99
C THR A 71 -4.71 -11.25 19.12
N SER A 72 -3.81 -11.96 18.43
CA SER A 72 -2.39 -11.59 18.37
C SER A 72 -2.20 -10.22 17.70
N ALA A 73 -2.90 -9.93 16.60
CA ALA A 73 -2.86 -8.62 15.95
C ALA A 73 -3.25 -7.48 16.90
N ARG A 74 -4.29 -7.67 17.72
CA ARG A 74 -4.68 -6.67 18.73
C ARG A 74 -3.63 -6.48 19.82
N LYS A 75 -3.04 -7.56 20.32
CA LYS A 75 -1.94 -7.48 21.28
C LYS A 75 -0.74 -6.74 20.69
N VAL A 76 -0.35 -7.06 19.45
CA VAL A 76 0.76 -6.41 18.75
C VAL A 76 0.49 -4.91 18.56
N MET A 77 -0.69 -4.52 18.07
CA MET A 77 -1.02 -3.10 17.87
C MET A 77 -1.04 -2.31 19.17
N VAL A 78 -1.66 -2.86 20.23
CA VAL A 78 -1.72 -2.24 21.55
C VAL A 78 -0.33 -2.13 22.19
N PHE A 79 0.46 -3.20 22.12
CA PHE A 79 1.83 -3.19 22.64
C PHE A 79 2.71 -2.19 21.89
N ALA A 80 2.58 -2.14 20.55
CA ALA A 80 3.26 -1.16 19.72
C ALA A 80 2.92 0.28 20.11
N MET A 81 1.63 0.58 20.32
CA MET A 81 1.17 1.88 20.82
C MET A 81 1.82 2.24 22.17
N GLY A 82 1.85 1.30 23.12
CA GLY A 82 2.51 1.51 24.42
C GLY A 82 4.01 1.77 24.30
N LEU A 83 4.71 1.03 23.44
CA LEU A 83 6.13 1.26 23.17
C LEU A 83 6.38 2.61 22.50
N CYS A 84 5.52 3.04 21.57
CA CYS A 84 5.64 4.36 20.94
C CYS A 84 5.57 5.48 21.97
N VAL A 85 4.65 5.40 22.95
CA VAL A 85 4.57 6.39 24.04
C VAL A 85 5.82 6.35 24.89
N LEU A 86 6.21 5.17 25.38
CA LEU A 86 7.36 4.99 26.28
C LEU A 86 8.65 5.54 25.64
N PHE A 87 8.91 5.16 24.39
CA PHE A 87 10.14 5.53 23.69
C PHE A 87 10.17 6.96 23.15
N SER A 88 9.05 7.68 23.21
CA SER A 88 8.99 9.10 22.88
C SER A 88 9.28 10.01 24.07
N ILE A 89 9.24 9.50 25.31
CA ILE A 89 9.52 10.29 26.52
C ILE A 89 10.92 10.96 26.51
N PRO A 90 12.00 10.29 26.05
CA PRO A 90 13.33 10.90 26.01
C PRO A 90 13.43 12.20 25.19
N PHE A 91 12.49 12.45 24.26
CA PHE A 91 12.48 13.60 23.38
C PHE A 91 12.04 14.91 24.07
N TYR A 92 11.57 14.84 25.31
CA TYR A 92 11.38 16.04 26.16
C TYR A 92 12.68 16.56 26.79
N PHE A 93 13.76 15.80 26.68
CA PHE A 93 15.05 16.09 27.29
C PHE A 93 16.13 16.23 26.23
N ALA A 94 17.29 16.76 26.63
CA ALA A 94 18.42 16.95 25.74
C ALA A 94 18.82 15.64 25.00
N PRO A 95 19.33 15.75 23.76
CA PRO A 95 19.72 14.59 22.96
C PRO A 95 20.66 13.65 23.71
N SER A 96 20.35 12.37 23.63
CA SER A 96 21.13 11.31 24.26
C SER A 96 21.04 10.04 23.42
N LEU A 97 21.78 8.99 23.80
CA LEU A 97 21.67 7.67 23.16
C LEU A 97 20.23 7.13 23.17
N LEU A 98 19.42 7.56 24.15
CA LEU A 98 18.01 7.18 24.24
C LEU A 98 17.16 7.71 23.08
N TRP A 99 17.57 8.77 22.39
CA TRP A 99 16.88 9.23 21.17
C TRP A 99 17.00 8.20 20.05
N ALA A 100 18.22 7.70 19.79
CA ALA A 100 18.47 6.72 18.74
C ALA A 100 17.76 5.39 19.06
N ILE A 101 17.88 4.92 20.31
CA ILE A 101 17.17 3.72 20.78
C ILE A 101 15.66 3.93 20.67
N GLY A 102 15.17 5.09 21.08
CA GLY A 102 13.76 5.44 21.07
C GLY A 102 13.17 5.44 19.66
N LEU A 103 13.85 6.06 18.69
CA LEU A 103 13.41 6.10 17.28
C LEU A 103 13.44 4.72 16.63
N ILE A 104 14.49 3.93 16.85
CA ILE A 104 14.57 2.57 16.30
C ILE A 104 13.47 1.69 16.91
N ALA A 105 13.31 1.72 18.24
CA ALA A 105 12.34 0.88 18.92
C ALA A 105 10.88 1.29 18.59
N SER A 106 10.57 2.58 18.61
CA SER A 106 9.24 3.09 18.24
C SER A 106 8.95 2.96 16.73
N GLY A 107 9.95 3.17 15.87
CA GLY A 107 9.86 2.91 14.43
C GLY A 107 9.51 1.45 14.15
N TYR A 108 10.26 0.51 14.70
CA TYR A 108 9.98 -0.92 14.55
C TYR A 108 8.61 -1.32 15.12
N ALA A 109 8.31 -0.87 16.33
CA ALA A 109 7.04 -1.15 17.00
C ALA A 109 5.84 -0.62 16.19
N SER A 110 5.90 0.64 15.76
CA SER A 110 4.85 1.26 14.94
C SER A 110 4.65 0.52 13.62
N GLY A 111 5.72 0.06 12.96
CA GLY A 111 5.63 -0.76 11.75
C GLY A 111 4.88 -2.07 11.99
N CYS A 112 5.19 -2.77 13.08
CA CYS A 112 4.47 -3.98 13.48
C CYS A 112 2.98 -3.69 13.79
N GLY A 113 2.69 -2.58 14.48
CA GLY A 113 1.32 -2.17 14.81
C GLY A 113 0.49 -1.79 13.58
N VAL A 114 1.10 -1.08 12.62
CA VAL A 114 0.48 -0.74 11.34
C VAL A 114 0.21 -2.00 10.52
N ALA A 115 1.16 -2.94 10.44
CA ALA A 115 0.96 -4.22 9.75
C ALA A 115 -0.21 -5.02 10.35
N ALA A 116 -0.33 -5.05 11.68
CA ALA A 116 -1.40 -5.78 12.38
C ALA A 116 -2.82 -5.33 11.97
N TRP A 117 -2.98 -4.07 11.54
CA TRP A 117 -4.27 -3.55 11.08
C TRP A 117 -4.85 -4.28 9.87
N GLY A 118 -4.03 -4.99 9.09
CA GLY A 118 -4.52 -5.87 8.03
C GLY A 118 -5.59 -6.86 8.51
N TYR A 119 -5.50 -7.39 9.74
CA TYR A 119 -6.55 -8.24 10.31
C TYR A 119 -7.85 -7.49 10.57
N PHE A 120 -7.75 -6.27 11.10
CA PHE A 120 -8.94 -5.47 11.39
C PHE A 120 -9.63 -4.99 10.13
N LEU A 121 -8.87 -4.59 9.12
CA LEU A 121 -9.39 -4.25 7.80
C LEU A 121 -10.10 -5.45 7.15
N LYS A 122 -9.54 -6.66 7.28
CA LYS A 122 -10.20 -7.88 6.77
C LYS A 122 -11.46 -8.24 7.55
N ALA A 123 -11.39 -8.21 8.89
CA ALA A 123 -12.43 -8.73 9.77
C ALA A 123 -13.63 -7.78 9.92
N PHE A 124 -13.38 -6.47 10.02
CA PHE A 124 -14.41 -5.49 10.35
C PHE A 124 -14.86 -4.65 9.16
N THR A 125 -14.22 -4.76 7.99
CA THR A 125 -14.64 -4.04 6.79
C THR A 125 -15.03 -5.01 5.66
N PRO A 126 -16.30 -4.97 5.20
CA PRO A 126 -16.74 -5.71 4.02
C PRO A 126 -15.90 -5.39 2.77
N LYS A 127 -15.72 -6.36 1.88
CA LYS A 127 -14.86 -6.24 0.68
C LYS A 127 -15.17 -4.99 -0.17
N ASN A 128 -16.44 -4.70 -0.39
CA ASN A 128 -16.90 -3.52 -1.14
C ASN A 128 -16.70 -2.19 -0.40
N GLU A 129 -16.45 -2.21 0.92
CA GLU A 129 -16.24 -1.01 1.72
C GLU A 129 -14.77 -0.75 2.06
N ARG A 130 -13.84 -1.66 1.75
CA ARG A 130 -12.41 -1.53 2.09
C ARG A 130 -11.77 -0.29 1.50
N LEU A 131 -12.06 0.04 0.25
CA LEU A 131 -11.58 1.30 -0.37
C LEU A 131 -11.98 2.51 0.48
N ARG A 132 -13.23 2.55 0.96
CA ARG A 132 -13.72 3.63 1.80
C ARG A 132 -13.02 3.65 3.15
N SER A 133 -12.78 2.49 3.80
CA SER A 133 -11.98 2.44 5.02
C SER A 133 -10.56 2.94 4.83
N CYS A 134 -9.88 2.53 3.75
CA CYS A 134 -8.54 3.02 3.41
C CYS A 134 -8.54 4.54 3.23
N ALA A 135 -9.53 5.08 2.52
CA ALA A 135 -9.68 6.53 2.37
C ALA A 135 -9.97 7.22 3.71
N ASP A 136 -10.90 6.68 4.52
CA ASP A 136 -11.27 7.24 5.84
C ASP A 136 -10.04 7.36 6.74
N VAL A 137 -9.20 6.32 6.81
CA VAL A 137 -8.02 6.34 7.67
C VAL A 137 -6.96 7.30 7.17
N LEU A 138 -6.69 7.34 5.86
CA LEU A 138 -5.70 8.25 5.27
C LEU A 138 -6.15 9.72 5.39
N ILE A 139 -7.44 10.01 5.19
CA ILE A 139 -7.98 11.35 5.37
C ILE A 139 -7.85 11.78 6.84
N LEU A 140 -8.32 10.95 7.78
CA LEU A 140 -8.32 11.30 9.20
C LEU A 140 -6.90 11.44 9.74
N SER A 141 -5.97 10.55 9.37
CA SER A 141 -4.58 10.63 9.82
C SER A 141 -3.88 11.89 9.30
N ASN A 142 -4.12 12.28 8.04
CA ASN A 142 -3.50 13.46 7.46
C ASN A 142 -4.11 14.77 8.01
N ILE A 143 -5.41 14.81 8.30
CA ILE A 143 -6.02 15.97 8.99
C ILE A 143 -5.41 16.15 10.38
N LEU A 144 -5.26 15.06 11.15
CA LEU A 144 -4.63 15.11 12.46
C LEU A 144 -3.14 15.50 12.37
N MET A 145 -2.43 14.97 11.38
CA MET A 145 -1.03 15.32 11.11
C MET A 145 -0.87 16.81 10.81
N ILE A 146 -1.73 17.42 9.98
CA ILE A 146 -1.70 18.89 9.76
C ILE A 146 -1.88 19.62 11.09
N ALA A 147 -2.87 19.23 11.91
CA ALA A 147 -3.11 19.88 13.19
C ALA A 147 -1.91 19.78 14.15
N ILE A 148 -1.23 18.63 14.18
CA ILE A 148 -0.01 18.43 14.97
C ILE A 148 1.15 19.26 14.41
N ASN A 149 1.40 19.23 13.10
CA ASN A 149 2.49 19.97 12.46
C ASN A 149 2.33 21.49 12.64
N VAL A 150 1.11 22.01 12.47
CA VAL A 150 0.80 23.43 12.73
C VAL A 150 1.06 23.80 14.20
N THR A 151 0.80 22.88 15.14
CA THR A 151 1.14 23.09 16.56
C THR A 151 2.66 23.19 16.77
N SER A 152 3.45 22.44 15.99
CA SER A 152 4.92 22.45 16.04
C SER A 152 5.47 23.82 15.63
N GLU A 153 4.93 24.35 14.54
CA GLU A 153 5.32 25.64 13.95
C GLU A 153 4.89 26.85 14.79
N ILE A 154 3.63 26.88 15.24
CA ILE A 154 3.08 28.07 15.91
C ILE A 154 3.44 28.12 17.39
N TRP A 155 3.46 26.97 18.09
CA TRP A 155 3.62 26.93 19.55
C TRP A 155 4.99 26.41 19.97
N SER A 156 5.25 25.13 19.74
CA SER A 156 6.57 24.51 19.95
C SER A 156 6.56 23.05 19.50
N PRO A 157 7.73 22.49 19.14
CA PRO A 157 7.87 21.06 18.87
C PRO A 157 7.47 20.17 20.05
N PHE A 158 7.69 20.61 21.29
CA PHE A 158 7.29 19.86 22.50
C PHE A 158 5.76 19.82 22.69
N ALA A 159 5.06 20.91 22.38
CA ALA A 159 3.60 20.93 22.42
C ALA A 159 3.01 20.01 21.35
N ALA A 160 3.62 20.00 20.16
CA ALA A 160 3.23 19.09 19.09
C ALA A 160 3.51 17.61 19.42
N LEU A 161 4.66 17.31 20.05
CA LEU A 161 4.96 15.97 20.56
C LEU A 161 3.93 15.54 21.60
N SER A 162 3.54 16.44 22.52
CA SER A 162 2.49 16.17 23.50
C SER A 162 1.17 15.84 22.81
N PHE A 163 0.77 16.64 21.81
CA PHE A 163 -0.45 16.41 21.03
C PHE A 163 -0.39 15.05 20.31
N ALA A 164 0.68 14.76 19.57
CA ALA A 164 0.86 13.48 18.89
C ALA A 164 0.77 12.29 19.86
N LEU A 165 1.33 12.42 21.07
CA LEU A 165 1.26 11.39 22.10
C LEU A 165 -0.14 11.20 22.67
N THR A 166 -0.98 12.24 22.75
CA THR A 166 -2.39 12.08 23.16
C THR A 166 -3.22 11.27 22.16
N CYS A 167 -2.84 11.25 20.88
CA CYS A 167 -3.50 10.42 19.88
C CYS A 167 -3.37 8.93 20.21
N ILE A 168 -2.25 8.50 20.82
CA ILE A 168 -1.98 7.08 21.06
C ILE A 168 -2.93 6.46 22.11
N PRO A 169 -3.12 7.00 23.32
CA PRO A 169 -4.12 6.50 24.27
C PRO A 169 -5.54 6.52 23.73
N LEU A 170 -5.90 7.54 22.94
CA LEU A 170 -7.22 7.59 22.30
C LEU A 170 -7.36 6.47 21.25
N GLY A 171 -6.30 6.21 20.48
CA GLY A 171 -6.26 5.11 19.53
C GLY A 171 -6.35 3.75 20.22
N PHE A 172 -5.61 3.57 21.31
CA PHE A 172 -5.69 2.40 22.19
C PHE A 172 -7.12 2.15 22.65
N PHE A 173 -7.83 3.20 23.09
CA PHE A 173 -9.22 3.08 23.54
C PHE A 173 -10.13 2.50 22.45
N PHE A 174 -10.04 3.01 21.21
CA PHE A 174 -10.84 2.46 20.10
C PHE A 174 -10.48 1.02 19.74
N ILE A 175 -9.18 0.67 19.75
CA ILE A 175 -8.75 -0.71 19.48
C ILE A 175 -9.20 -1.67 20.60
N PHE A 176 -9.23 -1.20 21.84
CA PHE A 176 -9.70 -1.98 22.98
C PHE A 176 -11.20 -2.31 22.91
N LEU A 177 -12.01 -1.43 22.31
CA LEU A 177 -13.45 -1.64 22.09
C LEU A 177 -13.76 -2.71 21.03
N LEU A 178 -12.76 -3.17 20.27
CA LEU A 178 -12.96 -4.19 19.24
C LEU A 178 -13.16 -5.59 19.86
N PRO A 179 -14.14 -6.37 19.36
CA PRO A 179 -14.40 -7.71 19.87
C PRO A 179 -13.28 -8.68 19.47
N LEU A 180 -12.89 -9.56 20.41
CA LEU A 180 -11.92 -10.63 20.15
C LEU A 180 -12.55 -11.85 19.46
N ASN A 181 -13.79 -12.17 19.83
CA ASN A 181 -14.51 -13.33 19.32
C ASN A 181 -15.46 -12.87 18.22
N PHE A 182 -14.90 -12.47 17.08
CA PHE A 182 -15.70 -12.17 15.90
C PHE A 182 -15.84 -13.44 15.05
N ASN A 183 -16.93 -14.18 15.24
CA ASN A 183 -17.41 -15.10 14.23
C ASN A 183 -18.15 -14.25 13.19
N PRO A 184 -17.65 -14.11 11.95
CA PRO A 184 -18.45 -13.46 10.91
C PRO A 184 -19.80 -14.18 10.85
N THR A 185 -20.88 -13.43 11.03
CA THR A 185 -22.25 -13.94 11.06
C THR A 185 -22.51 -14.89 9.89
N SER A 186 -23.22 -15.97 10.21
CA SER A 186 -23.46 -17.22 9.46
C SER A 186 -24.12 -17.10 8.06
N GLU A 187 -23.97 -16.00 7.34
CA GLU A 187 -24.46 -15.85 5.95
C GLU A 187 -23.33 -15.84 4.91
N ALA A 188 -22.06 -15.87 5.33
CA ALA A 188 -20.90 -15.94 4.43
C ALA A 188 -20.06 -17.23 4.58
N THR A 189 -20.59 -18.27 5.22
CA THR A 189 -19.89 -19.54 5.52
C THR A 189 -19.75 -20.50 4.33
N THR A 190 -19.87 -20.04 3.08
CA THR A 190 -19.60 -20.85 1.88
C THR A 190 -18.62 -20.22 0.88
N ARG A 191 -17.69 -19.36 1.31
CA ARG A 191 -16.58 -18.92 0.44
C ARG A 191 -15.24 -18.86 1.16
N TYR A 192 -14.74 -20.03 1.56
CA TYR A 192 -13.30 -20.17 1.75
C TYR A 192 -12.63 -20.12 0.36
N GLU A 193 -12.25 -18.93 -0.09
CA GLU A 193 -11.31 -18.78 -1.22
C GLU A 193 -10.01 -19.45 -0.80
N LYS A 194 -9.56 -20.47 -1.56
CA LYS A 194 -8.29 -21.15 -1.27
C LYS A 194 -7.17 -20.11 -1.17
N PRO A 195 -6.30 -20.19 -0.14
CA PRO A 195 -5.21 -19.25 0.00
C PRO A 195 -4.32 -19.27 -1.24
N LEU A 196 -3.78 -18.11 -1.58
CA LEU A 196 -2.87 -17.94 -2.70
C LEU A 196 -1.69 -18.92 -2.53
N LYS A 197 -1.60 -19.95 -3.39
CA LYS A 197 -0.53 -20.96 -3.31
C LYS A 197 0.89 -20.39 -3.61
N ARG A 198 1.01 -19.14 -4.09
CA ARG A 198 2.28 -18.49 -4.45
C ARG A 198 2.25 -17.00 -4.12
N ASP A 199 3.26 -16.49 -3.41
CA ASP A 199 3.47 -15.06 -3.07
C ASP A 199 3.70 -14.13 -4.30
N HIS A 200 3.54 -14.64 -5.53
CA HIS A 200 3.90 -13.93 -6.76
C HIS A 200 3.10 -12.63 -7.01
N PRO A 201 1.78 -12.55 -6.77
CA PRO A 201 1.04 -11.29 -6.91
C PRO A 201 1.46 -10.25 -5.87
N LEU A 202 1.85 -10.68 -4.67
CA LEU A 202 2.34 -9.78 -3.62
C LEU A 202 3.65 -9.12 -4.05
N TRP A 203 4.59 -9.89 -4.61
CA TRP A 203 5.84 -9.33 -5.10
C TRP A 203 5.68 -8.41 -6.32
N ILE A 204 4.69 -8.65 -7.18
CA ILE A 204 4.37 -7.71 -8.25
C ILE A 204 3.76 -6.42 -7.69
N LEU A 205 2.85 -6.53 -6.71
CA LEU A 205 2.31 -5.36 -6.03
C LEU A 205 3.41 -4.60 -5.27
N PHE A 206 4.32 -5.30 -4.61
CA PHE A 206 5.49 -4.73 -3.95
C PHE A 206 6.32 -3.92 -4.96
N LEU A 207 6.67 -4.51 -6.10
CA LEU A 207 7.40 -3.82 -7.16
C LEU A 207 6.63 -2.63 -7.73
N PHE A 208 5.31 -2.77 -7.90
CA PHE A 208 4.43 -1.70 -8.37
C PHE A 208 4.43 -0.50 -7.41
N ILE A 209 4.26 -0.75 -6.11
CA ILE A 209 4.27 0.28 -5.07
C ILE A 209 5.67 0.90 -4.98
N PHE A 210 6.73 0.09 -4.95
CA PHE A 210 8.10 0.58 -4.91
C PHE A 210 8.41 1.55 -6.07
N ILE A 211 8.04 1.18 -7.30
CA ILE A 211 8.29 2.02 -8.49
C ILE A 211 7.53 3.34 -8.42
N ILE A 212 6.28 3.34 -7.95
CA ILE A 212 5.48 4.57 -7.91
C ILE A 212 5.93 5.51 -6.79
N THR A 213 6.41 4.97 -5.66
CA THR A 213 6.77 5.76 -4.48
C THR A 213 8.22 6.23 -4.48
N ILE A 214 9.08 5.71 -5.36
CA ILE A 214 10.41 6.32 -5.66
C ILE A 214 10.26 7.79 -6.03
N ASN A 215 9.25 8.15 -6.82
CA ASN A 215 9.02 9.53 -7.23
C ASN A 215 8.73 10.44 -6.01
N SER A 216 8.05 9.92 -4.98
CA SER A 216 7.76 10.65 -3.75
C SER A 216 9.02 10.92 -2.93
N GLY A 217 9.99 10.01 -2.89
CA GLY A 217 11.29 10.25 -2.27
C GLY A 217 12.08 11.35 -2.98
N LEU A 218 12.10 11.28 -4.31
CA LEU A 218 12.81 12.26 -5.14
C LEU A 218 12.23 13.68 -5.01
N MET A 219 10.92 13.80 -4.78
CA MET A 219 10.25 15.06 -4.52
C MET A 219 10.84 15.82 -3.33
N TYR A 220 11.15 15.12 -2.23
CA TYR A 220 11.71 15.76 -1.02
C TYR A 220 13.05 16.43 -1.28
N GLN A 221 13.83 15.91 -2.24
CA GLN A 221 15.17 16.39 -2.54
C GLN A 221 15.22 17.38 -3.71
N VAL A 222 14.23 17.35 -4.61
CA VAL A 222 14.24 18.17 -5.83
C VAL A 222 13.22 19.31 -5.78
N ILE A 223 12.00 19.02 -5.33
CA ILE A 223 10.88 19.98 -5.43
C ILE A 223 10.73 20.77 -4.14
N ASN A 224 10.68 20.10 -2.99
CA ASN A 224 10.41 20.76 -1.70
C ASN A 224 11.42 21.88 -1.35
N PRO A 225 12.74 21.70 -1.52
CA PRO A 225 13.73 22.74 -1.19
C PRO A 225 13.55 24.00 -2.04
N ALA A 226 13.02 23.87 -3.26
CA ALA A 226 12.80 25.00 -4.15
C ALA A 226 11.68 25.95 -3.66
N PHE A 227 10.83 25.50 -2.73
CA PHE A 227 9.71 26.26 -2.20
C PHE A 227 9.81 26.52 -0.68
N GLU A 228 10.90 26.11 -0.03
CA GLU A 228 11.09 26.21 1.42
C GLU A 228 10.94 27.65 1.96
N HIS A 229 11.28 28.66 1.14
CA HIS A 229 11.10 30.07 1.45
C HIS A 229 9.63 30.50 1.68
N LEU A 230 8.64 29.67 1.31
CA LEU A 230 7.21 29.92 1.46
C LEU A 230 6.64 29.29 2.74
N THR A 231 7.34 29.46 3.87
CA THR A 231 7.07 28.80 5.17
C THR A 231 5.60 28.77 5.59
N GLY A 232 4.88 29.89 5.45
CA GLY A 232 3.47 29.98 5.80
C GLY A 232 2.53 29.14 4.91
N LEU A 233 2.85 28.96 3.64
CA LEU A 233 2.00 28.20 2.70
C LEU A 233 2.36 26.71 2.70
N VAL A 234 3.66 26.41 2.71
CA VAL A 234 4.20 25.04 2.69
C VAL A 234 3.86 24.27 3.96
N SER A 235 3.65 24.92 5.10
CA SER A 235 3.36 24.25 6.38
C SER A 235 2.02 23.49 6.41
N TRP A 236 0.99 23.98 5.70
CA TRP A 236 -0.36 23.40 5.76
C TRP A 236 -0.92 23.00 4.41
N TYR A 237 -0.61 23.74 3.33
CA TYR A 237 -1.25 23.53 2.04
C TYR A 237 -0.85 22.22 1.39
N TRP A 238 0.40 21.79 1.58
CA TRP A 238 0.96 20.58 0.96
C TRP A 238 0.07 19.34 1.10
N ALA A 239 -0.58 19.14 2.24
CA ALA A 239 -1.43 17.97 2.48
C ALA A 239 -2.87 18.14 1.94
N VAL A 240 -3.29 19.36 1.59
CA VAL A 240 -4.67 19.67 1.16
C VAL A 240 -5.02 18.99 -0.17
N PRO A 241 -4.23 19.08 -1.24
CA PRO A 241 -4.51 18.40 -2.50
C PRO A 241 -4.57 16.87 -2.35
N TYR A 242 -3.70 16.31 -1.52
CA TYR A 242 -3.69 14.89 -1.20
C TYR A 242 -5.01 14.46 -0.55
N ILE A 243 -5.44 15.14 0.52
CA ILE A 243 -6.71 14.86 1.21
C ILE A 243 -7.89 15.04 0.26
N LEU A 244 -7.90 16.09 -0.57
CA LEU A 244 -8.95 16.34 -1.54
C LEU A 244 -9.07 15.19 -2.56
N ALA A 245 -7.95 14.70 -3.08
CA ALA A 245 -7.92 13.54 -3.97
C ALA A 245 -8.51 12.28 -3.30
N LEU A 246 -8.15 12.02 -2.04
CA LEU A 246 -8.71 10.91 -1.26
C LEU A 246 -10.23 11.05 -1.06
N VAL A 247 -10.70 12.26 -0.73
CA VAL A 247 -12.14 12.56 -0.56
C VAL A 247 -12.89 12.30 -1.86
N ILE A 248 -12.38 12.79 -3.00
CA ILE A 248 -13.00 12.56 -4.32
C ILE A 248 -13.10 11.06 -4.61
N LEU A 249 -12.02 10.32 -4.42
CA LEU A 249 -11.97 8.89 -4.72
C LEU A 249 -12.81 8.04 -3.76
N ARG A 250 -12.96 8.47 -2.51
CA ARG A 250 -13.83 7.84 -1.51
C ARG A 250 -15.29 7.77 -1.97
N PHE A 251 -15.76 8.80 -2.67
CA PHE A 251 -17.13 8.90 -3.17
C PHE A 251 -17.32 8.37 -4.58
N LEU A 252 -16.25 7.99 -5.27
CA LEU A 252 -16.32 7.46 -6.63
C LEU A 252 -17.00 6.08 -6.63
N PRO A 253 -18.00 5.84 -7.50
CA PRO A 253 -18.72 4.58 -7.49
C PRO A 253 -17.81 3.43 -7.98
N LEU A 254 -17.89 2.28 -7.30
CA LEU A 254 -17.01 1.10 -7.46
C LEU A 254 -17.23 0.34 -8.79
N ASP A 255 -18.27 0.69 -9.53
CA ASP A 255 -18.68 0.12 -10.81
C ASP A 255 -17.83 0.63 -11.98
N ARG A 256 -17.20 1.81 -11.85
CA ARG A 256 -16.27 2.33 -12.84
C ARG A 256 -14.93 1.58 -12.76
N LYS A 257 -14.46 1.11 -13.92
CA LYS A 257 -13.12 0.49 -14.07
C LYS A 257 -12.10 1.39 -13.36
N ARG A 258 -11.31 0.87 -12.44
CA ARG A 258 -10.34 1.65 -11.64
C ARG A 258 -9.13 2.16 -12.43
N SER A 259 -8.90 1.60 -13.61
CA SER A 259 -7.73 1.90 -14.45
C SER A 259 -7.63 3.34 -14.97
N PRO A 260 -8.70 4.05 -15.37
CA PRO A 260 -8.64 5.45 -15.81
C PRO A 260 -8.15 6.40 -14.72
N VAL A 261 -8.51 6.14 -13.46
CA VAL A 261 -8.07 6.96 -12.32
C VAL A 261 -6.54 6.92 -12.19
N LEU A 262 -5.93 5.76 -12.38
CA LEU A 262 -4.47 5.63 -12.40
C LEU A 262 -3.83 6.52 -13.47
N TYR A 263 -4.38 6.53 -14.69
CA TYR A 263 -3.85 7.37 -15.79
C TYR A 263 -4.02 8.87 -15.53
N ILE A 264 -5.08 9.28 -14.83
CA ILE A 264 -5.23 10.69 -14.38
C ILE A 264 -4.07 11.06 -13.45
N GLY A 265 -3.78 10.23 -12.44
CA GLY A 265 -2.62 10.45 -11.55
C GLY A 265 -1.29 10.51 -12.32
N MET A 266 -1.11 9.65 -13.33
CA MET A 266 0.09 9.66 -14.19
C MET A 266 0.22 10.96 -15.00
N GLY A 267 -0.89 11.48 -15.52
CA GLY A 267 -0.90 12.77 -16.21
C GLY A 267 -0.61 13.94 -15.26
N MET A 268 -1.18 13.90 -14.05
CA MET A 268 -0.97 14.92 -13.03
C MET A 268 0.49 15.00 -12.58
N ILE A 269 1.13 13.87 -12.27
CA ILE A 269 2.54 13.89 -11.85
C ILE A 269 3.47 14.37 -12.98
N MET A 270 3.20 13.99 -14.24
CA MET A 270 3.95 14.50 -15.39
C MET A 270 3.79 16.02 -15.52
N ALA A 271 2.55 16.52 -15.42
CA ALA A 271 2.26 17.94 -15.47
C ALA A 271 2.92 18.71 -14.30
N ALA A 272 3.02 18.10 -13.11
CA ALA A 272 3.69 18.69 -11.96
C ALA A 272 5.18 18.94 -12.24
N PHE A 273 5.91 17.94 -12.76
CA PHE A 273 7.33 18.08 -13.08
C PHE A 273 7.58 19.05 -14.24
N ILE A 274 6.74 19.05 -15.28
CA ILE A 274 6.82 20.02 -16.37
C ILE A 274 6.57 21.44 -15.85
N SER A 275 5.52 21.63 -15.04
CA SER A 275 5.22 22.94 -14.42
C SER A 275 6.36 23.38 -13.52
N PHE A 276 6.95 22.45 -12.75
CA PHE A 276 8.13 22.71 -11.95
C PHE A 276 9.31 23.19 -12.81
N MET A 277 9.53 22.68 -14.02
CA MET A 277 10.61 23.18 -14.87
C MET A 277 10.35 24.57 -15.48
N LEU A 278 9.08 24.94 -15.68
CA LEU A 278 8.70 26.14 -16.43
C LEU A 278 8.39 27.36 -15.55
N LEU A 279 8.04 27.16 -14.28
CA LEU A 279 7.54 28.22 -13.39
C LEU A 279 8.62 28.86 -12.50
N GLY A 280 8.35 30.08 -12.02
CA GLY A 280 9.30 30.99 -11.37
C GLY A 280 9.47 30.82 -9.85
N ARG A 281 9.00 29.72 -9.27
CA ARG A 281 9.07 29.37 -7.83
C ARG A 281 8.29 30.27 -6.88
N GLY A 282 7.33 31.07 -7.35
CA GLY A 282 6.47 31.88 -6.51
C GLY A 282 5.35 31.10 -5.81
N GLY A 283 4.56 31.79 -4.98
CA GLY A 283 3.44 31.17 -4.25
C GLY A 283 2.38 30.53 -5.14
N VAL A 284 2.01 31.17 -6.26
CA VAL A 284 1.08 30.59 -7.25
C VAL A 284 1.67 29.35 -7.92
N ASP A 285 2.97 29.38 -8.19
CA ASP A 285 3.67 28.25 -8.80
C ASP A 285 3.70 27.04 -7.87
N TYR A 286 3.92 27.29 -6.57
CA TYR A 286 3.82 26.27 -5.54
C TYR A 286 2.42 25.65 -5.52
N LEU A 287 1.35 26.46 -5.49
CA LEU A 287 -0.01 25.94 -5.52
C LEU A 287 -0.27 25.02 -6.72
N ILE A 288 0.24 25.36 -7.91
CA ILE A 288 0.07 24.55 -9.12
C ILE A 288 0.85 23.24 -9.01
N VAL A 289 2.15 23.32 -8.72
CA VAL A 289 3.04 22.15 -8.68
C VAL A 289 2.61 21.19 -7.57
N ASP A 290 2.38 21.71 -6.36
CA ASP A 290 1.97 20.94 -5.20
C ASP A 290 0.59 20.28 -5.42
N THR A 291 -0.39 21.02 -5.96
CA THR A 291 -1.72 20.46 -6.24
C THR A 291 -1.67 19.27 -7.20
N LEU A 292 -0.92 19.42 -8.30
CA LEU A 292 -0.78 18.34 -9.28
C LEU A 292 -0.04 17.14 -8.68
N MET A 293 1.02 17.41 -7.92
CA MET A 293 1.89 16.39 -7.35
C MET A 293 1.22 15.62 -6.21
N LEU A 294 0.76 16.30 -5.17
CA LEU A 294 0.16 15.67 -4.00
C LEU A 294 -1.23 15.11 -4.31
N GLY A 295 -1.95 15.70 -5.26
CA GLY A 295 -3.15 15.11 -5.84
C GLY A 295 -2.86 13.78 -6.55
N ALA A 296 -1.78 13.68 -7.32
CA ALA A 296 -1.35 12.43 -7.96
C ALA A 296 -0.94 11.38 -6.91
N CYS A 297 -0.18 11.77 -5.89
CA CYS A 297 0.19 10.89 -4.78
C CYS A 297 -1.04 10.33 -4.06
N GLY A 298 -2.04 11.16 -3.77
CA GLY A 298 -3.31 10.70 -3.16
C GLY A 298 -4.07 9.70 -4.02
N ILE A 299 -4.08 9.92 -5.34
CA ILE A 299 -4.65 8.98 -6.30
C ILE A 299 -3.93 7.63 -6.26
N PHE A 300 -2.61 7.67 -6.34
CA PHE A 300 -1.76 6.49 -6.35
C PHE A 300 -1.87 5.70 -5.05
N ASP A 301 -1.80 6.37 -3.91
CA ASP A 301 -1.94 5.77 -2.58
C ASP A 301 -3.23 5.00 -2.44
N LEU A 302 -4.36 5.67 -2.69
CA LEU A 302 -5.63 4.98 -2.53
C LEU A 302 -5.82 3.86 -3.57
N PHE A 303 -5.24 4.03 -4.77
CA PHE A 303 -5.25 2.98 -5.79
C PHE A 303 -4.54 1.70 -5.32
N TRP A 304 -3.31 1.78 -4.81
CA TRP A 304 -2.60 0.57 -4.38
C TRP A 304 -3.08 0.05 -3.01
N TRP A 305 -3.55 0.91 -2.10
CA TRP A 305 -4.25 0.48 -0.87
C TRP A 305 -5.51 -0.32 -1.20
N SER A 306 -6.21 0.04 -2.28
CA SER A 306 -7.37 -0.71 -2.75
C SER A 306 -6.99 -2.13 -3.19
N ILE A 307 -5.88 -2.28 -3.90
CA ILE A 307 -5.38 -3.59 -4.32
C ILE A 307 -4.95 -4.42 -3.11
N LEU A 308 -4.25 -3.82 -2.14
CA LEU A 308 -3.92 -4.50 -0.88
C LEU A 308 -5.16 -4.99 -0.16
N GLY A 309 -6.21 -4.16 -0.06
CA GLY A 309 -7.49 -4.53 0.53
C GLY A 309 -8.15 -5.73 -0.15
N GLU A 310 -8.03 -5.86 -1.48
CA GLU A 310 -8.50 -7.04 -2.21
C GLU A 310 -7.64 -8.28 -1.95
N MET A 311 -6.32 -8.11 -1.87
CA MET A 311 -5.39 -9.20 -1.59
C MET A 311 -5.60 -9.84 -0.21
N LEU A 312 -6.21 -9.13 0.74
CA LEU A 312 -6.52 -9.68 2.06
C LEU A 312 -7.49 -10.87 1.99
N GLU A 313 -8.33 -10.99 0.95
CA GLU A 313 -9.22 -12.15 0.79
C GLU A 313 -8.45 -13.44 0.57
N TYR A 314 -7.35 -13.35 -0.18
CA TYR A 314 -6.60 -14.51 -0.66
C TYR A 314 -5.51 -14.98 0.30
N THR A 315 -5.48 -14.48 1.53
CA THR A 315 -4.46 -14.81 2.53
C THR A 315 -5.06 -15.25 3.85
N ASN A 316 -4.37 -16.18 4.52
CA ASN A 316 -4.61 -16.52 5.91
C ASN A 316 -3.90 -15.58 6.88
N ASN A 317 -2.91 -14.83 6.41
CA ASN A 317 -2.19 -13.83 7.20
C ASN A 317 -2.32 -12.44 6.55
N PRO A 318 -3.41 -11.69 6.87
CA PRO A 318 -3.61 -10.32 6.43
C PRO A 318 -2.51 -9.35 6.85
N ALA A 319 -1.96 -9.50 8.05
CA ALA A 319 -0.90 -8.61 8.53
C ALA A 319 0.38 -8.72 7.69
N LYS A 320 0.75 -9.93 7.27
CA LYS A 320 1.89 -10.15 6.36
C LYS A 320 1.68 -9.44 5.02
N ILE A 321 0.52 -9.61 4.40
CA ILE A 321 0.22 -8.96 3.09
C ILE A 321 0.21 -7.45 3.22
N PHE A 322 -0.47 -6.94 4.25
CA PHE A 322 -0.60 -5.51 4.48
C PHE A 322 0.76 -4.86 4.81
N GLY A 323 1.54 -5.46 5.71
CA GLY A 323 2.87 -5.00 6.10
C GLY A 323 3.90 -5.07 4.97
N ILE A 324 3.95 -6.16 4.20
CA ILE A 324 4.83 -6.24 3.01
C ILE A 324 4.42 -5.20 1.96
N GLY A 325 3.12 -5.00 1.75
CA GLY A 325 2.61 -3.96 0.84
C GLY A 325 3.06 -2.55 1.24
N LEU A 326 2.86 -2.18 2.50
CA LEU A 326 3.26 -0.87 3.03
C LEU A 326 4.77 -0.68 3.12
N SER A 327 5.54 -1.74 3.39
CA SER A 327 7.01 -1.63 3.43
C SER A 327 7.59 -1.32 2.04
N ALA A 328 6.92 -1.72 0.95
CA ALA A 328 7.30 -1.30 -0.40
C ALA A 328 7.22 0.22 -0.60
N ASN A 329 6.21 0.86 0.00
CA ASN A 329 6.06 2.32 -0.04
C ASN A 329 7.26 2.98 0.64
N VAL A 330 7.54 2.57 1.88
CA VAL A 330 8.66 3.08 2.68
C VAL A 330 10.00 2.89 1.96
N LEU A 331 10.23 1.70 1.40
CA LEU A 331 11.45 1.40 0.66
C LEU A 331 11.59 2.28 -0.58
N GLY A 332 10.49 2.49 -1.33
CA GLY A 332 10.51 3.36 -2.50
C GLY A 332 10.83 4.81 -2.13
N VAL A 333 10.19 5.35 -1.09
CA VAL A 333 10.49 6.71 -0.59
C VAL A 333 11.95 6.82 -0.17
N LEU A 334 12.48 5.88 0.63
CA LEU A 334 13.88 5.86 1.03
C LEU A 334 14.85 5.79 -0.17
N CYS A 335 14.58 4.93 -1.14
CA CYS A 335 15.42 4.83 -2.33
C CYS A 335 15.37 6.10 -3.17
N GLY A 336 14.19 6.71 -3.32
CA GLY A 336 14.04 7.99 -4.02
C GLY A 336 14.79 9.12 -3.33
N ASP A 337 14.74 9.16 -2.00
CA ASP A 337 15.46 10.12 -1.17
C ASP A 337 16.99 9.98 -1.31
N VAL A 338 17.51 8.75 -1.16
CA VAL A 338 18.94 8.45 -1.36
C VAL A 338 19.41 8.81 -2.77
N ILE A 339 18.61 8.52 -3.80
CA ILE A 339 18.91 8.93 -5.18
C ILE A 339 18.93 10.46 -5.29
N GLY A 340 17.96 11.14 -4.69
CA GLY A 340 17.90 12.59 -4.63
C GLY A 340 19.15 13.20 -4.02
N ILE A 341 19.56 12.74 -2.83
CA ILE A 341 20.78 13.16 -2.14
C ILE A 341 22.02 12.91 -3.01
N ALA A 342 22.11 11.74 -3.66
CA ALA A 342 23.23 11.42 -4.54
C ALA A 342 23.33 12.38 -5.75
N VAL A 343 22.18 12.79 -6.30
CA VAL A 343 22.13 13.73 -7.43
C VAL A 343 22.42 15.16 -6.99
N THR A 344 21.87 15.61 -5.85
CA THR A 344 22.08 16.98 -5.35
C THR A 344 23.50 17.20 -4.83
N SER A 345 24.11 16.18 -4.21
CA SER A 345 25.50 16.21 -3.74
C SER A 345 26.54 16.17 -4.87
N ALA A 346 26.15 15.87 -6.11
CA ALA A 346 27.04 15.87 -7.26
C ALA A 346 27.48 17.28 -7.72
N GLY A 347 26.94 18.35 -7.12
CA GLY A 347 27.30 19.73 -7.44
C GLY A 347 26.77 20.23 -8.80
N MET A 348 25.76 19.54 -9.35
CA MET A 348 25.14 19.90 -10.62
C MET A 348 24.22 21.13 -10.49
N PRO A 349 24.02 21.91 -11.57
CA PRO A 349 23.00 22.96 -11.61
C PRO A 349 21.60 22.42 -11.33
N SER A 350 20.75 23.22 -10.67
CA SER A 350 19.37 22.83 -10.30
C SER A 350 18.51 22.40 -11.49
N ALA A 351 18.75 22.98 -12.68
CA ALA A 351 18.06 22.58 -13.91
C ALA A 351 18.41 21.15 -14.34
N GLU A 352 19.68 20.73 -14.21
CA GLU A 352 20.11 19.37 -14.55
C GLU A 352 19.53 18.34 -13.57
N ILE A 353 19.50 18.68 -12.28
CA ILE A 353 18.87 17.87 -11.24
C ILE A 353 17.38 17.64 -11.55
N ALA A 354 16.66 18.70 -11.92
CA ALA A 354 15.24 18.61 -12.30
C ALA A 354 15.01 17.74 -13.54
N VAL A 355 15.92 17.80 -14.53
CA VAL A 355 15.86 16.96 -15.74
C VAL A 355 16.10 15.49 -15.40
N ILE A 356 17.10 15.18 -14.56
CA ILE A 356 17.35 13.81 -14.09
C ILE A 356 16.10 13.27 -13.38
N ALA A 357 15.48 14.10 -12.54
CA ALA A 357 14.28 13.72 -11.82
C ALA A 357 13.10 13.44 -12.75
N LEU A 358 12.89 14.29 -13.76
CA LEU A 358 11.89 14.05 -14.79
C LEU A 358 12.16 12.76 -15.57
N CYS A 359 13.42 12.44 -15.90
CA CYS A 359 13.78 11.19 -16.56
C CYS A 359 13.39 9.96 -15.72
N ILE A 360 13.66 9.99 -14.41
CA ILE A 360 13.25 8.93 -13.48
C ILE A 360 11.72 8.80 -13.47
N VAL A 361 10.99 9.90 -13.36
CA VAL A 361 9.52 9.93 -13.40
C VAL A 361 9.00 9.35 -14.72
N CYS A 362 9.57 9.72 -15.86
CA CYS A 362 9.19 9.16 -17.16
C CYS A 362 9.37 7.64 -17.22
N ILE A 363 10.51 7.13 -16.73
CA ILE A 363 10.79 5.69 -16.69
C ILE A 363 9.76 4.97 -15.80
N THR A 364 9.51 5.46 -14.59
CA THR A 364 8.56 4.83 -13.67
C THR A 364 7.14 4.80 -14.26
N LEU A 365 6.71 5.89 -14.91
CA LEU A 365 5.40 5.98 -15.56
C LEU A 365 5.25 5.05 -16.77
N VAL A 366 6.30 4.78 -17.53
CA VAL A 366 6.26 3.81 -18.65
C VAL A 366 6.08 2.38 -18.13
N LEU A 367 6.66 2.05 -16.97
CA LEU A 367 6.56 0.71 -16.37
C LEU A 367 5.18 0.45 -15.73
N LEU A 368 4.52 1.49 -15.24
CA LEU A 368 3.32 1.39 -14.41
C LEU A 368 2.13 0.68 -15.08
N PRO A 369 1.75 0.96 -16.35
CA PRO A 369 0.63 0.29 -17.00
C PRO A 369 0.86 -1.22 -17.19
N SER A 370 2.09 -1.61 -17.52
CA SER A 370 2.46 -3.02 -17.71
C SER A 370 2.34 -3.80 -16.41
N LEU A 371 2.87 -3.24 -15.32
CA LEU A 371 2.77 -3.83 -13.98
C LEU A 371 1.31 -3.92 -13.51
N ASN A 372 0.53 -2.86 -13.70
CA ASN A 372 -0.90 -2.85 -13.38
C ASN A 372 -1.66 -3.93 -14.16
N ARG A 373 -1.44 -4.05 -15.48
CA ARG A 373 -2.08 -5.08 -16.31
C ARG A 373 -1.75 -6.48 -15.80
N LYS A 374 -0.47 -6.75 -15.50
CA LYS A 374 -0.02 -8.04 -14.98
C LYS A 374 -0.63 -8.36 -13.61
N LEU A 375 -0.70 -7.37 -12.73
CA LEU A 375 -1.29 -7.49 -11.40
C LEU A 375 -2.79 -7.78 -11.45
N VAL A 376 -3.55 -7.03 -12.25
CA VAL A 376 -4.99 -7.25 -12.46
C VAL A 376 -5.25 -8.63 -13.06
N LEU A 377 -4.44 -9.07 -14.02
CA LEU A 377 -4.55 -10.42 -14.60
C LEU A 377 -4.35 -11.51 -13.54
N LEU A 378 -3.33 -11.38 -12.69
CA LEU A 378 -3.07 -12.35 -11.63
C LEU A 378 -4.21 -12.41 -10.60
N LEU A 379 -4.73 -11.27 -10.16
CA LEU A 379 -5.83 -11.21 -9.20
C LEU A 379 -7.11 -11.84 -9.78
N LYS A 380 -7.48 -11.47 -11.01
CA LYS A 380 -8.62 -12.08 -11.70
C LYS A 380 -8.45 -13.59 -11.90
N SER A 381 -7.24 -14.03 -12.23
CA SER A 381 -6.97 -15.46 -12.41
C SER A 381 -7.21 -16.25 -11.13
N HIS A 382 -6.87 -15.69 -9.96
CA HIS A 382 -7.14 -16.31 -8.68
C HIS A 382 -8.64 -16.37 -8.37
N THR A 383 -9.37 -15.27 -8.57
CA THR A 383 -10.83 -15.25 -8.40
C THR A 383 -11.50 -16.28 -9.32
N TYR A 384 -11.02 -16.44 -10.56
CA TYR A 384 -11.57 -17.45 -11.45
C TYR A 384 -11.24 -18.86 -10.98
N LEU A 385 -10.00 -19.16 -10.60
CA LEU A 385 -9.64 -20.51 -10.16
C LEU A 385 -10.45 -20.94 -8.94
N THR A 386 -10.75 -20.01 -8.01
CA THR A 386 -11.61 -20.31 -6.87
C THR A 386 -13.06 -20.56 -7.30
N VAL A 387 -13.61 -19.75 -8.20
CA VAL A 387 -14.96 -19.97 -8.75
C VAL A 387 -15.03 -21.27 -9.54
N TYR A 388 -14.06 -21.51 -10.43
CA TYR A 388 -13.93 -22.70 -11.26
C TYR A 388 -13.86 -23.96 -10.39
N ASP A 389 -13.00 -24.01 -9.36
CA ASP A 389 -12.91 -25.14 -8.44
C ASP A 389 -14.28 -25.52 -7.85
N ASN A 390 -15.13 -24.53 -7.57
CA ASN A 390 -16.46 -24.68 -6.96
C ASN A 390 -17.59 -24.93 -7.98
N MET A 391 -17.34 -24.89 -9.30
CA MET A 391 -18.36 -25.18 -10.31
C MET A 391 -18.66 -26.68 -10.46
N SER A 392 -19.87 -27.00 -10.91
CA SER A 392 -20.27 -28.36 -11.26
C SER A 392 -19.40 -28.91 -12.42
N PRO A 393 -19.19 -30.25 -12.50
CA PRO A 393 -18.38 -30.86 -13.57
C PRO A 393 -18.86 -30.56 -14.99
N SER A 394 -20.18 -30.45 -15.20
CA SER A 394 -20.77 -30.08 -16.49
C SER A 394 -20.33 -28.68 -16.92
N ARG A 395 -20.48 -27.69 -16.03
CA ARG A 395 -20.13 -26.29 -16.31
C ARG A 395 -18.64 -26.09 -16.55
N LYS A 396 -17.78 -26.84 -15.84
CA LYS A 396 -16.32 -26.87 -16.10
C LYS A 396 -16.00 -27.31 -17.53
N THR A 397 -16.73 -28.32 -18.01
CA THR A 397 -16.55 -28.89 -19.36
C THR A 397 -17.02 -27.91 -20.42
N ASP A 398 -18.15 -27.24 -20.20
CA ASP A 398 -18.70 -26.23 -21.13
C ASP A 398 -17.73 -25.07 -21.37
N ILE A 399 -17.07 -24.56 -20.32
CA ILE A 399 -16.10 -23.45 -20.44
C ILE A 399 -14.93 -23.81 -21.35
N ILE A 400 -14.43 -25.04 -21.23
CA ILE A 400 -13.32 -25.55 -22.04
C ILE A 400 -13.76 -25.70 -23.49
N LEU A 401 -15.00 -26.14 -23.73
CA LEU A 401 -15.55 -26.38 -25.08
C LEU A 401 -15.96 -25.09 -25.81
N GLN A 402 -16.45 -24.08 -25.09
CA GLN A 402 -16.94 -22.83 -25.67
C GLN A 402 -15.82 -21.84 -26.06
N THR A 403 -14.59 -22.06 -25.58
CA THR A 403 -13.49 -21.12 -25.86
C THR A 403 -12.78 -21.48 -27.16
N LYS A 404 -12.89 -20.61 -28.16
CA LYS A 404 -12.21 -20.73 -29.46
C LYS A 404 -10.70 -20.81 -29.27
N THR A 405 -10.09 -21.89 -29.76
CA THR A 405 -8.63 -22.06 -29.86
C THR A 405 -8.18 -21.84 -31.31
N LEU A 406 -6.93 -21.44 -31.51
CA LEU A 406 -6.30 -21.39 -32.84
C LEU A 406 -6.20 -22.80 -33.45
N ASP A 407 -5.88 -23.79 -32.61
CA ASP A 407 -5.86 -25.20 -32.97
C ASP A 407 -6.58 -26.06 -31.91
N PRO A 408 -7.20 -27.19 -32.28
CA PRO A 408 -7.79 -28.11 -31.31
C PRO A 408 -6.76 -28.64 -30.31
N LEU A 409 -7.14 -28.69 -29.04
CA LEU A 409 -6.34 -29.37 -28.02
C LEU A 409 -6.37 -30.89 -28.23
N THR A 410 -5.23 -31.54 -28.07
CA THR A 410 -5.18 -33.00 -27.98
C THR A 410 -5.82 -33.48 -26.68
N VAL A 411 -6.20 -34.76 -26.61
CA VAL A 411 -6.76 -35.39 -25.38
C VAL A 411 -5.84 -35.15 -24.18
N ARG A 412 -4.52 -35.23 -24.39
CA ARG A 412 -3.55 -35.02 -23.32
C ARG A 412 -3.46 -33.57 -22.88
N GLU A 413 -3.50 -32.64 -23.82
CA GLU A 413 -3.54 -31.21 -23.50
C GLU A 413 -4.84 -30.81 -22.79
N GLN A 414 -5.98 -31.43 -23.13
CA GLN A 414 -7.24 -31.24 -22.40
C GLN A 414 -7.14 -31.71 -20.94
N GLN A 415 -6.54 -32.89 -20.69
CA GLN A 415 -6.31 -33.40 -19.34
C GLN A 415 -5.38 -32.46 -18.53
N VAL A 416 -4.28 -32.00 -19.15
CA VAL A 416 -3.36 -31.04 -18.53
C VAL A 416 -4.07 -29.72 -18.24
N LEU A 417 -4.88 -29.22 -19.18
CA LEU A 417 -5.68 -28.00 -19.01
C LEU A 417 -6.65 -28.12 -17.84
N GLN A 418 -7.42 -29.21 -17.74
CA GLN A 418 -8.37 -29.43 -16.63
C GLN A 418 -7.68 -29.39 -15.25
N LEU A 419 -6.52 -30.05 -15.12
CA LEU A 419 -5.76 -30.05 -13.87
C LEU A 419 -5.13 -28.67 -13.58
N LEU A 420 -4.71 -27.96 -14.62
CA LEU A 420 -4.22 -26.59 -14.53
C LEU A 420 -5.33 -25.62 -14.11
N LEU A 421 -6.56 -25.77 -14.60
CA LEU A 421 -7.71 -24.98 -14.12
C LEU A 421 -8.14 -25.38 -12.71
N SER A 422 -7.80 -26.59 -12.25
CA SER A 422 -8.03 -27.05 -10.87
C SER A 422 -6.91 -26.65 -9.89
N ALA A 423 -6.19 -25.56 -10.19
CA ALA A 423 -5.11 -25.01 -9.36
C ALA A 423 -3.97 -25.99 -9.02
N LYS A 424 -3.75 -27.06 -9.80
CA LYS A 424 -2.62 -27.99 -9.60
C LYS A 424 -1.31 -27.37 -10.08
N SER A 425 -0.22 -27.73 -9.41
CA SER A 425 1.17 -27.43 -9.78
C SER A 425 1.68 -28.42 -10.82
N ASN A 426 2.75 -28.09 -11.54
CA ASN A 426 3.32 -28.99 -12.54
C ASN A 426 3.71 -30.34 -11.96
N ARG A 427 4.19 -30.37 -10.70
CA ARG A 427 4.50 -31.58 -9.95
C ARG A 427 3.26 -32.40 -9.57
N GLU A 428 2.18 -31.73 -9.15
CA GLU A 428 0.91 -32.41 -8.90
C GLU A 428 0.34 -32.99 -10.20
N ILE A 429 0.39 -32.23 -11.30
CA ILE A 429 -0.06 -32.67 -12.63
C ILE A 429 0.78 -33.86 -13.11
N SER A 430 2.10 -33.80 -12.97
CA SER A 430 3.02 -34.85 -13.39
C SER A 430 2.75 -36.15 -12.64
N ALA A 431 2.48 -36.06 -11.32
CA ALA A 431 2.10 -37.20 -10.49
C ALA A 431 0.73 -37.78 -10.87
N ILE A 432 -0.30 -36.94 -11.05
CA ILE A 432 -1.67 -37.39 -11.41
C ILE A 432 -1.69 -38.05 -12.79
N LEU A 433 -0.92 -37.51 -13.72
CA LEU A 433 -0.91 -37.96 -15.10
C LEU A 433 0.19 -38.99 -15.41
N PHE A 434 1.03 -39.36 -14.44
CA PHE A 434 2.15 -40.28 -14.61
C PHE A 434 3.11 -39.89 -15.75
N ILE A 435 3.50 -38.62 -15.82
CA ILE A 435 4.48 -38.08 -16.79
C ILE A 435 5.54 -37.23 -16.09
N SER A 436 6.63 -36.89 -16.78
CA SER A 436 7.66 -36.01 -16.20
C SER A 436 7.16 -34.55 -16.07
N GLU A 437 7.69 -33.80 -15.10
CA GLU A 437 7.41 -32.35 -14.99
C GLU A 437 7.79 -31.58 -16.26
N ASN A 438 8.83 -32.01 -16.98
CA ASN A 438 9.22 -31.42 -18.26
C ASN A 438 8.16 -31.68 -19.34
N THR A 439 7.60 -32.90 -19.40
CA THR A 439 6.49 -33.22 -20.31
C THR A 439 5.27 -32.36 -20.02
N VAL A 440 4.95 -32.13 -18.73
CA VAL A 440 3.88 -31.20 -18.33
C VAL A 440 4.17 -29.78 -18.83
N LYS A 441 5.40 -29.27 -18.64
CA LYS A 441 5.80 -27.94 -19.14
C LYS A 441 5.63 -27.84 -20.66
N THR A 442 5.98 -28.87 -21.42
CA THR A 442 5.79 -28.92 -22.87
C THR A 442 4.31 -28.85 -23.23
N HIS A 443 3.44 -29.66 -22.60
CA HIS A 443 1.99 -29.57 -22.84
C HIS A 443 1.43 -28.19 -22.50
N ILE A 444 1.86 -27.59 -21.39
CA ILE A 444 1.43 -26.23 -21.00
C ILE A 444 1.88 -25.21 -22.06
N LYS A 445 3.11 -25.30 -22.56
CA LYS A 445 3.61 -24.41 -23.63
C LYS A 445 2.79 -24.54 -24.91
N ASN A 446 2.43 -25.76 -25.29
CA ASN A 446 1.59 -26.00 -26.47
C ASN A 446 0.17 -25.44 -26.26
N ILE A 447 -0.44 -25.68 -25.09
CA ILE A 447 -1.74 -25.09 -24.73
C ILE A 447 -1.68 -23.57 -24.87
N PHE A 448 -0.65 -22.94 -24.29
CA PHE A 448 -0.46 -21.49 -24.39
C PHE A 448 -0.39 -21.01 -25.84
N SER A 449 0.38 -21.69 -26.69
CA SER A 449 0.45 -21.39 -28.12
C SER A 449 -0.91 -21.51 -28.82
N LYS A 450 -1.69 -22.55 -28.50
CA LYS A 450 -3.01 -22.81 -29.12
C LYS A 450 -4.09 -21.82 -28.68
N TYR A 451 -3.92 -21.16 -27.53
CA TYR A 451 -4.79 -20.09 -27.05
C TYR A 451 -4.25 -18.67 -27.34
N ASP A 452 -3.09 -18.55 -27.99
CA ASP A 452 -2.40 -17.26 -28.20
C ASP A 452 -2.14 -16.48 -26.90
N VAL A 453 -1.65 -17.18 -25.88
CA VAL A 453 -1.35 -16.61 -24.56
C VAL A 453 0.07 -16.94 -24.13
N SER A 454 0.66 -16.07 -23.32
CA SER A 454 2.05 -16.23 -22.85
C SER A 454 2.14 -16.77 -21.42
N SER A 455 1.01 -16.82 -20.69
CA SER A 455 0.99 -17.19 -19.29
C SER A 455 -0.30 -17.88 -18.84
N ARG A 456 -0.22 -18.58 -17.71
CA ARG A 456 -1.37 -19.22 -17.04
C ARG A 456 -2.48 -18.20 -16.71
N ALA A 457 -2.10 -16.99 -16.27
CA ALA A 457 -3.07 -15.95 -15.93
C ALA A 457 -3.77 -15.39 -17.17
N GLU A 458 -3.06 -15.25 -18.29
CA GLU A 458 -3.65 -14.87 -19.58
C GLU A 458 -4.56 -15.97 -20.13
N LEU A 459 -4.16 -17.24 -20.03
CA LEU A 459 -5.03 -18.38 -20.39
C LEU A 459 -6.35 -18.32 -19.63
N ILE A 460 -6.28 -18.16 -18.30
CA ILE A 460 -7.47 -18.03 -17.45
C ILE A 460 -8.30 -16.79 -17.81
N SER A 461 -7.65 -15.65 -18.05
CA SER A 461 -8.34 -14.43 -18.48
C SER A 461 -9.00 -14.55 -19.85
N THR A 462 -8.47 -15.39 -20.74
CA THR A 462 -9.02 -15.65 -22.07
C THR A 462 -10.26 -16.53 -21.97
N LEU A 463 -10.20 -17.57 -21.13
CA LEU A 463 -11.36 -18.40 -20.79
C LEU A 463 -12.49 -17.57 -20.13
N LEU A 464 -12.13 -16.53 -19.36
CA LEU A 464 -13.07 -15.60 -18.72
C LEU A 464 -13.82 -14.67 -19.70
N LYS A 465 -13.16 -14.18 -20.76
CA LYS A 465 -13.76 -13.19 -21.68
C LYS A 465 -15.04 -13.71 -22.35
N ASN A 466 -15.15 -15.02 -22.56
CA ASN A 466 -16.29 -15.65 -23.23
C ASN A 466 -17.50 -15.87 -22.30
N GLN A 467 -17.38 -15.60 -20.99
CA GLN A 467 -18.51 -15.67 -20.05
C GLN A 467 -19.21 -14.32 -19.83
N THR A 468 -18.58 -13.20 -20.21
CA THR A 468 -19.13 -11.85 -20.03
C THR A 468 -19.87 -11.32 -21.26
N ALA A 469 -20.08 -12.17 -22.27
CA ALA A 469 -20.79 -11.82 -23.50
C ALA A 469 -22.26 -12.33 -23.52
N GLU A 470 -22.74 -12.88 -22.41
CA GLU A 470 -24.16 -13.23 -22.18
C GLU A 470 -24.81 -12.29 -21.16
#